data_AF-A0A955QYJ7-F1
#
_entry.id   AF-A0A955QYJ7-F1
#
_cell.length_a   1.000
_cell.length_b   1.000
_cell.length_c   1.000
_cell.angle_alpha   90.00
_cell.angle_beta   90.00
_cell.angle_gamma   90.00
#
_symmetry.space_group_name_H-M   'P 1'
#
loop_
_entity.id
_entity.type
_entity.pdbx_description
1 polymer ?
#
loop_
_entity_poly.entity_id
_entity_poly.type
_entity_poly.pdbx_seq_one_letter_code
_entity_poly.pdbx_strand_id
1 'polypeptide(L)'
;MGTLSAITFQKMWPNTIPFKWKLVAGVLLAATGLWVSTAQAIGPEELGSLLDQHPAQEIAEDKIASLPAYEEKIELAPGRGAVLFRIPGFEQFGCSQCHQPQDLTQSAAEHLRSVIGKLETAWPEAKPLPLKQYIIQPYTDKLLQAGQLAHATFDTIRVFPGTLIIDSKAYSGNTHLHEALHLNQPFLGHVNELEAYSVNALEDPRFLLLNYPYFADSVAQFFEPEMDTLLADWYARDTSDDAHAPREAQWFLMPFDETRLEKLKTAAPQLKSLLKEASRIYRAHPLETSYLTEQTGVHSLVLDLAAVKTLNLPAPELAEDVIAKAMEVFDQQMRKTDNTRLGYVIDRKTESMMTLQYASPVKDKRDRRLLYFHYLKKRFLNDAAELKLVIEDEGDFKNFIRRKREGVEKMIDYPGLTEIEREGARRLLKTLPAP
;
A
#
# COMPACT_ATOMS: atom_id res chain seq x y z
N MET A 1 -19.67 7.03 -5.26
CA MET A 1 -18.98 8.03 -4.43
C MET A 1 -18.35 7.24 -3.30
N GLY A 2 -17.05 7.43 -3.05
CA GLY A 2 -16.19 6.35 -2.53
C GLY A 2 -15.89 5.32 -3.63
N THR A 3 -14.69 4.75 -3.75
CA THR A 3 -13.48 4.88 -2.92
C THR A 3 -12.26 5.30 -3.76
N LEU A 4 -11.56 6.36 -3.32
CA LEU A 4 -10.10 6.45 -3.46
C LEU A 4 -9.49 5.74 -2.23
N SER A 5 -8.22 5.31 -2.30
CA SER A 5 -7.58 4.53 -1.24
C SER A 5 -7.43 5.35 0.06
N ALA A 6 -8.40 5.19 0.95
CA ALA A 6 -8.34 5.65 2.33
C ALA A 6 -8.36 4.42 3.25
N ILE A 7 -7.38 4.34 4.15
CA ILE A 7 -7.34 3.31 5.19
C ILE A 7 -8.43 3.65 6.21
N THR A 8 -9.40 2.75 6.40
CA THR A 8 -10.42 2.92 7.46
C THR A 8 -10.90 1.55 7.92
N PHE A 9 -10.53 1.16 9.15
CA PHE A 9 -11.00 -0.07 9.79
C PHE A 9 -11.95 0.22 10.95
N GLN A 10 -13.12 -0.42 10.95
CA GLN A 10 -14.23 -0.16 11.86
C GLN A 10 -14.32 -1.25 12.96
N LYS A 11 -14.70 -0.84 14.18
CA LYS A 11 -14.58 -1.62 15.44
C LYS A 11 -15.53 -2.82 15.56
N MET A 12 -15.07 -3.88 16.25
CA MET A 12 -15.91 -4.79 17.06
C MET A 12 -15.24 -5.13 18.41
N TRP A 13 -16.08 -5.41 19.42
CA TRP A 13 -15.84 -5.54 20.89
C TRP A 13 -15.51 -7.00 21.35
N PRO A 14 -15.34 -7.35 22.67
CA PRO A 14 -14.97 -6.59 23.89
C PRO A 14 -13.97 -7.31 24.90
N ASN A 15 -13.40 -6.55 25.86
CA ASN A 15 -13.09 -6.85 27.30
C ASN A 15 -12.41 -8.19 27.75
N THR A 16 -11.47 -8.31 28.74
CA THR A 16 -10.86 -7.43 29.78
C THR A 16 -9.72 -8.18 30.59
N ILE A 17 -9.02 -7.49 31.52
CA ILE A 17 -8.19 -7.93 32.70
C ILE A 17 -6.69 -8.40 32.49
N PRO A 18 -5.74 -8.34 33.50
CA PRO A 18 -4.64 -7.35 33.40
C PRO A 18 -3.17 -7.77 33.80
N PHE A 19 -2.21 -7.04 33.20
CA PHE A 19 -0.92 -6.48 33.71
C PHE A 19 -0.14 -7.05 34.92
N LYS A 20 1.18 -7.38 34.73
CA LYS A 20 2.40 -7.20 35.59
C LYS A 20 3.56 -8.17 35.19
N TRP A 21 4.86 -8.03 35.51
CA TRP A 21 5.70 -7.00 36.19
C TRP A 21 7.14 -7.00 35.55
N LYS A 22 7.54 -5.91 34.86
CA LYS A 22 8.88 -5.22 34.79
C LYS A 22 10.27 -5.93 34.78
N LEU A 23 11.15 -5.35 33.92
CA LEU A 23 12.63 -5.07 34.06
C LEU A 23 13.61 -6.25 34.29
N VAL A 24 14.86 -6.26 33.79
CA VAL A 24 15.99 -5.31 33.99
C VAL A 24 17.10 -5.52 32.92
N ALA A 25 17.70 -4.42 32.41
CA ALA A 25 19.05 -4.23 31.81
C ALA A 25 19.68 -5.23 30.79
N GLY A 26 20.61 -4.85 29.91
CA GLY A 26 21.16 -3.53 29.59
C GLY A 26 22.70 -3.49 29.42
N VAL A 27 23.15 -2.89 28.31
CA VAL A 27 24.47 -2.25 28.05
C VAL A 27 25.69 -3.15 27.73
N LEU A 28 26.33 -2.80 26.58
CA LEU A 28 27.71 -3.06 26.06
C LEU A 28 27.61 -3.61 24.60
N LEU A 29 28.22 -3.05 23.55
CA LEU A 29 29.33 -2.10 23.41
C LEU A 29 29.12 -1.12 22.23
N ALA A 30 29.75 0.05 22.29
CA ALA A 30 29.94 0.95 21.16
C ALA A 30 31.39 0.89 20.65
N ALA A 31 31.60 0.70 19.34
CA ALA A 31 32.82 1.11 18.61
C ALA A 31 32.77 0.77 17.09
N THR A 32 32.19 1.64 16.25
CA THR A 32 32.72 1.94 14.90
C THR A 32 32.06 3.21 14.36
N GLY A 33 32.87 4.16 13.88
CA GLY A 33 32.41 5.45 13.40
C GLY A 33 31.93 5.41 11.95
N LEU A 34 30.66 5.05 11.73
CA LEU A 34 29.90 5.47 10.56
C LEU A 34 28.86 6.49 11.04
N TRP A 35 28.97 7.75 10.60
CA TRP A 35 27.87 8.72 10.73
C TRP A 35 26.80 8.42 9.67
N VAL A 36 26.23 7.21 9.74
CA VAL A 36 24.79 7.10 9.53
C VAL A 36 24.18 7.94 10.65
N SER A 37 23.34 8.92 10.30
CA SER A 37 22.40 9.47 11.26
C SER A 37 21.43 8.35 11.62
N THR A 38 21.86 7.49 12.55
CA THR A 38 20.95 6.66 13.32
C THR A 38 20.21 7.66 14.19
N ALA A 39 19.13 8.21 13.62
CA ALA A 39 18.11 8.88 14.40
C ALA A 39 17.79 7.92 15.55
N GLN A 40 18.12 8.35 16.78
CA GLN A 40 17.96 7.53 17.96
C GLN A 40 16.56 6.94 17.92
N ALA A 41 16.45 5.60 17.96
CA ALA A 41 15.19 4.92 17.71
C ALA A 41 14.16 5.39 18.76
N ILE A 42 13.22 6.23 18.32
CA ILE A 42 12.29 6.91 19.21
C ILE A 42 11.22 5.94 19.68
N GLY A 43 10.77 6.10 20.92
CA GLY A 43 9.62 5.34 21.43
C GLY A 43 8.30 5.83 20.81
N PRO A 44 7.23 5.01 20.86
CA PRO A 44 5.88 5.44 20.48
C PRO A 44 5.44 6.75 21.15
N GLU A 45 5.78 6.97 22.43
CA GLU A 45 5.47 8.19 23.19
C GLU A 45 6.18 9.44 22.65
N GLU A 46 7.46 9.30 22.26
CA GLU A 46 8.23 10.40 21.67
C GLU A 46 7.74 10.72 20.25
N LEU A 47 7.37 9.69 19.46
CA LEU A 47 6.70 9.89 18.17
C LEU A 47 5.37 10.64 18.35
N GLY A 48 4.56 10.25 19.34
CA GLY A 48 3.30 10.93 19.69
C GLY A 48 3.49 12.41 19.97
N SER A 49 4.37 12.74 20.91
CA SER A 49 4.71 14.12 21.28
C SER A 49 5.14 14.97 20.08
N LEU A 50 5.89 14.39 19.13
CA LEU A 50 6.28 15.08 17.89
C LEU A 50 5.10 15.28 16.92
N LEU A 51 4.14 14.36 16.88
CA LEU A 51 2.93 14.45 16.05
C LEU A 51 1.90 15.44 16.62
N ASP A 52 1.73 15.48 17.93
CA ASP A 52 0.82 16.44 18.62
C ASP A 52 1.25 17.90 18.43
N GLN A 53 2.54 18.15 18.16
CA GLN A 53 3.08 19.46 17.78
C GLN A 53 2.79 19.84 16.31
N HIS A 54 2.37 18.88 15.49
CA HIS A 54 2.18 19.05 14.05
C HIS A 54 0.83 18.48 13.54
N PRO A 55 -0.31 18.79 14.19
CA PRO A 55 -1.60 18.25 13.80
C PRO A 55 -2.04 18.79 12.43
N ALA A 56 -2.64 17.91 11.62
CA ALA A 56 -3.34 18.33 10.42
C ALA A 56 -4.60 19.12 10.80
N GLN A 57 -4.76 20.34 10.29
CA GLN A 57 -5.86 21.23 10.66
C GLN A 57 -7.01 21.12 9.65
N GLU A 58 -8.27 21.28 10.11
CA GLU A 58 -9.40 21.38 9.19
C GLU A 58 -9.49 22.78 8.57
N ILE A 59 -9.80 22.86 7.27
CA ILE A 59 -10.10 24.12 6.58
C ILE A 59 -11.26 23.94 5.61
N ALA A 60 -12.06 24.99 5.43
CA ALA A 60 -13.11 25.01 4.41
C ALA A 60 -12.51 24.98 2.99
N GLU A 61 -13.02 24.10 2.14
CA GLU A 61 -12.44 23.82 0.80
C GLU A 61 -12.35 25.05 -0.10
N ASP A 62 -13.31 25.97 0.02
CA ASP A 62 -13.35 27.24 -0.73
C ASP A 62 -12.18 28.17 -0.41
N LYS A 63 -11.57 28.02 0.78
CA LYS A 63 -10.40 28.81 1.20
C LYS A 63 -9.08 28.23 0.74
N ILE A 64 -9.00 26.93 0.41
CA ILE A 64 -7.75 26.24 0.04
C ILE A 64 -7.00 26.96 -1.09
N ALA A 65 -7.72 27.33 -2.15
CA ALA A 65 -7.14 28.02 -3.31
C ALA A 65 -6.61 29.43 -3.01
N SER A 66 -7.05 30.05 -1.90
CA SER A 66 -6.64 31.39 -1.47
C SER A 66 -5.47 31.41 -0.49
N LEU A 67 -5.01 30.24 -0.02
CA LEU A 67 -3.93 30.15 0.95
C LEU A 67 -2.61 30.70 0.36
N PRO A 68 -1.94 31.67 1.03
CA PRO A 68 -0.60 32.08 0.64
C PRO A 68 0.34 30.87 0.79
N ALA A 69 1.14 30.59 -0.23
CA ALA A 69 2.03 29.43 -0.23
C ALA A 69 3.49 29.87 -0.30
N TYR A 70 4.33 29.24 0.52
CA TYR A 70 5.76 29.20 0.22
C TYR A 70 5.97 28.24 -0.96
N GLU A 71 6.76 28.66 -1.96
CA GLU A 71 7.05 27.88 -3.15
C GLU A 71 8.54 27.99 -3.51
N GLU A 72 9.17 26.84 -3.75
CA GLU A 72 10.58 26.75 -4.17
C GLU A 72 10.72 25.73 -5.30
N LYS A 73 11.60 25.98 -6.27
CA LYS A 73 11.87 25.06 -7.39
C LYS A 73 13.23 24.41 -7.20
N ILE A 74 13.23 23.11 -6.95
CA ILE A 74 14.44 22.35 -6.61
C ILE A 74 14.65 21.23 -7.63
N GLU A 75 15.85 21.17 -8.23
CA GLU A 75 16.26 20.04 -9.06
C GLU A 75 16.68 18.86 -8.15
N LEU A 76 15.98 17.74 -8.28
CA LEU A 76 16.24 16.53 -7.48
C LEU A 76 17.34 15.67 -8.09
N ALA A 77 17.42 15.59 -9.42
CA ALA A 77 18.50 14.91 -10.13
C ALA A 77 18.80 15.63 -11.46
N PRO A 78 20.08 15.68 -11.90
CA PRO A 78 20.48 16.38 -13.11
C PRO A 78 19.66 16.00 -14.35
N GLY A 79 19.13 17.00 -15.05
CA GLY A 79 18.43 16.85 -16.31
C GLY A 79 16.97 16.42 -16.20
N ARG A 80 16.38 16.39 -15.00
CA ARG A 80 14.97 16.01 -14.79
C ARG A 80 13.98 17.16 -14.70
N GLY A 81 14.49 18.40 -14.75
CA GLY A 81 13.71 19.58 -14.44
C GLY A 81 13.55 19.78 -12.93
N ALA A 82 13.14 21.00 -12.55
CA ALA A 82 12.91 21.34 -11.15
C ALA A 82 11.50 20.91 -10.71
N VAL A 83 11.43 20.28 -9.54
CA VAL A 83 10.18 19.99 -8.84
C VAL A 83 9.75 21.23 -8.06
N LEU A 84 8.45 21.55 -8.11
CA LEU A 84 7.85 22.61 -7.30
C LEU A 84 7.56 22.08 -5.89
N PHE A 85 8.38 22.48 -4.92
CA PHE A 85 8.09 22.30 -3.50
C PHE A 85 7.15 23.41 -3.03
N ARG A 86 6.09 23.04 -2.31
CA ARG A 86 5.05 23.97 -1.87
C ARG A 86 4.61 23.70 -0.43
N ILE A 87 4.47 24.77 0.36
CA ILE A 87 3.86 24.73 1.70
C ILE A 87 2.72 25.76 1.77
N PRO A 88 1.47 25.37 1.47
CA PRO A 88 0.31 26.27 1.50
C PRO A 88 -0.11 26.60 2.94
N GLY A 89 -0.29 27.88 3.23
CA GLY A 89 -0.72 28.41 4.53
C GLY A 89 0.37 28.39 5.62
N PHE A 90 1.65 28.34 5.26
CA PHE A 90 2.78 28.14 6.21
C PHE A 90 2.72 29.01 7.48
N GLU A 91 2.50 30.32 7.33
CA GLU A 91 2.33 31.22 8.48
C GLU A 91 0.98 31.06 9.16
N GLN A 92 -0.10 30.91 8.37
CA GLN A 92 -1.48 30.80 8.84
C GLN A 92 -1.73 29.57 9.74
N PHE A 93 -1.07 28.46 9.45
CA PHE A 93 -1.14 27.24 10.27
C PHE A 93 -0.09 27.19 11.40
N GLY A 94 0.66 28.28 11.61
CA GLY A 94 1.60 28.42 12.72
C GLY A 94 2.98 27.79 12.51
N CYS A 95 3.26 27.18 11.36
CA CYS A 95 4.52 26.46 11.11
C CYS A 95 5.76 27.37 11.26
N SER A 96 5.62 28.65 10.92
CA SER A 96 6.65 29.70 11.08
C SER A 96 7.08 29.97 12.54
N GLN A 97 6.37 29.46 13.54
CA GLN A 97 6.72 29.62 14.96
C GLN A 97 7.91 28.72 15.37
N CYS A 98 8.14 27.63 14.63
CA CYS A 98 9.18 26.64 14.95
C CYS A 98 10.16 26.37 13.80
N HIS A 99 9.75 26.62 12.56
CA HIS A 99 10.51 26.23 11.36
C HIS A 99 10.73 27.41 10.42
N GLN A 100 11.82 27.36 9.65
CA GLN A 100 11.95 28.18 8.43
C GLN A 100 11.43 27.37 7.23
N PRO A 101 10.69 28.00 6.29
CA PRO A 101 10.07 27.26 5.21
C PRO A 101 11.11 26.69 4.23
N GLN A 102 12.22 27.41 4.02
CA GLN A 102 13.34 26.97 3.17
C GLN A 102 14.07 25.75 3.73
N ASP A 103 14.28 25.70 5.05
CA ASP A 103 14.96 24.56 5.70
C ASP A 103 14.09 23.28 5.57
N LEU A 104 12.76 23.43 5.68
CA LEU A 104 11.83 22.33 5.47
C LEU A 104 11.77 21.86 4.00
N THR A 105 11.71 22.78 3.02
CA THR A 105 11.70 22.39 1.61
C THR A 105 13.00 21.73 1.19
N GLN A 106 14.16 22.25 1.62
CA GLN A 106 15.45 21.63 1.35
C GLN A 106 15.59 20.27 2.04
N SER A 107 15.17 20.13 3.30
CA SER A 107 15.20 18.84 4.01
C SER A 107 14.30 17.79 3.36
N ALA A 108 13.08 18.16 2.96
CA ALA A 108 12.18 17.28 2.23
C ALA A 108 12.73 16.91 0.83
N ALA A 109 13.41 17.85 0.16
CA ALA A 109 14.08 17.58 -1.11
C ALA A 109 15.26 16.61 -0.95
N GLU A 110 16.08 16.73 0.09
CA GLU A 110 17.16 15.79 0.40
C GLU A 110 16.64 14.39 0.73
N HIS A 111 15.57 14.29 1.52
CA HIS A 111 14.87 13.01 1.76
C HIS A 111 14.39 12.39 0.46
N LEU A 112 13.70 13.17 -0.39
CA LEU A 112 13.24 12.69 -1.70
C LEU A 112 14.39 12.28 -2.63
N ARG A 113 15.53 12.98 -2.65
CA ARG A 113 16.71 12.54 -3.42
C ARG A 113 17.18 11.15 -2.98
N SER A 114 17.21 10.89 -1.67
CA SER A 114 17.55 9.57 -1.14
C SER A 114 16.52 8.51 -1.55
N VAL A 115 15.23 8.78 -1.35
CA VAL A 115 14.12 7.88 -1.68
C VAL A 115 14.07 7.55 -3.17
N ILE A 116 14.23 8.55 -4.04
CA ILE A 116 14.28 8.36 -5.49
C ILE A 116 15.48 7.48 -5.85
N GLY A 117 16.66 7.73 -5.27
CA GLY A 117 17.84 6.88 -5.47
C GLY A 117 17.61 5.42 -5.04
N LYS A 118 16.91 5.18 -3.92
CA LYS A 118 16.53 3.83 -3.47
C LYS A 118 15.58 3.16 -4.46
N LEU A 119 14.46 3.82 -4.80
CA LEU A 119 13.46 3.31 -5.74
C LEU A 119 14.09 2.92 -7.06
N GLU A 120 14.96 3.78 -7.57
CA GLU A 120 15.68 3.58 -8.82
C GLU A 120 16.71 2.45 -8.82
N THR A 121 17.14 2.00 -7.65
CA THR A 121 18.06 0.88 -7.46
C THR A 121 17.28 -0.42 -7.28
N ALA A 122 16.17 -0.39 -6.54
CA ALA A 122 15.29 -1.53 -6.34
C ALA A 122 14.45 -1.87 -7.60
N TRP A 123 13.93 -0.84 -8.27
CA TRP A 123 12.98 -0.88 -9.39
C TRP A 123 13.44 0.03 -10.55
N PRO A 124 14.48 -0.35 -11.32
CA PRO A 124 14.94 0.42 -12.47
C PRO A 124 13.85 0.72 -13.52
N GLU A 125 12.83 -0.15 -13.59
CA GLU A 125 11.67 -0.03 -14.46
C GLU A 125 10.77 1.16 -14.12
N ALA A 126 10.92 1.76 -12.93
CA ALA A 126 10.20 2.98 -12.51
C ALA A 126 10.82 4.30 -13.05
N LYS A 127 11.88 4.23 -13.87
CA LYS A 127 12.54 5.43 -14.42
C LYS A 127 11.92 5.89 -15.76
N PRO A 128 11.83 7.21 -16.00
CA PRO A 128 11.97 8.31 -15.04
C PRO A 128 10.69 8.48 -14.20
N LEU A 129 10.84 8.95 -12.95
CA LEU A 129 9.70 9.37 -12.14
C LEU A 129 9.17 10.71 -12.65
N PRO A 130 7.85 10.85 -12.89
CA PRO A 130 7.27 12.08 -13.44
C PRO A 130 6.96 13.15 -12.37
N LEU A 131 7.54 13.05 -11.17
CA LEU A 131 7.34 14.02 -10.08
C LEU A 131 7.58 15.45 -10.55
N LYS A 132 6.55 16.30 -10.45
CA LYS A 132 6.58 17.72 -10.80
C LYS A 132 6.28 18.63 -9.61
N GLN A 133 5.57 18.13 -8.61
CA GLN A 133 5.20 18.92 -7.44
C GLN A 133 5.26 18.07 -6.16
N TYR A 134 5.70 18.70 -5.08
CA TYR A 134 5.69 18.11 -3.74
C TYR A 134 5.05 19.10 -2.77
N ILE A 135 4.00 18.68 -2.06
CA ILE A 135 3.22 19.55 -1.18
C ILE A 135 3.30 19.02 0.26
N ILE A 136 3.91 19.81 1.14
CA ILE A 136 3.76 19.63 2.59
C ILE A 136 2.45 20.34 2.94
N GLN A 137 1.37 19.59 3.14
CA GLN A 137 0.01 20.09 3.31
C GLN A 137 -0.35 20.13 4.81
N PRO A 138 -0.44 21.30 5.47
CA PRO A 138 -0.72 21.36 6.92
C PRO A 138 -2.19 21.14 7.30
N TYR A 139 -3.06 20.82 6.33
CA TYR A 139 -4.51 20.74 6.52
C TYR A 139 -5.11 19.53 5.81
N THR A 140 -6.24 19.03 6.32
CA THR A 140 -6.98 17.90 5.70
C THR A 140 -7.89 18.40 4.57
N ASP A 141 -7.99 17.66 3.47
CA ASP A 141 -8.95 17.92 2.40
C ASP A 141 -9.40 16.62 1.69
N LYS A 142 -10.09 16.72 0.54
CA LYS A 142 -10.52 15.53 -0.22
C LYS A 142 -9.38 14.70 -0.83
N LEU A 143 -8.19 15.29 -1.02
CA LEU A 143 -7.03 14.63 -1.61
C LEU A 143 -6.10 14.05 -0.53
N LEU A 144 -6.06 14.64 0.66
CA LEU A 144 -5.35 14.10 1.81
C LEU A 144 -6.23 14.24 3.07
N GLN A 145 -6.91 13.15 3.41
CA GLN A 145 -7.88 13.06 4.50
C GLN A 145 -7.21 12.79 5.85
N ALA A 146 -7.91 13.10 6.95
CA ALA A 146 -7.47 12.73 8.29
C ALA A 146 -7.22 11.21 8.38
N GLY A 147 -6.04 10.82 8.87
CA GLY A 147 -5.63 9.41 9.00
C GLY A 147 -4.91 8.82 7.78
N GLN A 148 -4.89 9.49 6.62
CA GLN A 148 -3.91 9.19 5.57
C GLN A 148 -2.54 9.77 5.99
N LEU A 149 -1.44 9.13 5.60
CA LEU A 149 -0.10 9.69 5.82
C LEU A 149 0.33 10.56 4.63
N ALA A 150 0.23 10.01 3.44
CA ALA A 150 0.56 10.68 2.20
C ALA A 150 -0.45 10.28 1.11
N HIS A 151 -0.40 10.99 -0.01
CA HIS A 151 -1.14 10.64 -1.21
C HIS A 151 -0.44 11.16 -2.47
N ALA A 152 -0.17 10.26 -3.41
CA ALA A 152 0.26 10.57 -4.77
C ALA A 152 -0.95 10.83 -5.69
N THR A 153 -0.96 12.00 -6.33
CA THR A 153 -2.00 12.41 -7.28
C THR A 153 -1.32 12.81 -8.61
N PHE A 154 -1.34 11.89 -9.58
CA PHE A 154 -0.69 12.00 -10.90
C PHE A 154 0.83 12.27 -10.84
N ASP A 155 1.25 13.54 -10.87
CA ASP A 155 2.65 13.98 -10.88
C ASP A 155 3.05 14.65 -9.55
N THR A 156 2.18 14.57 -8.55
CA THR A 156 2.28 15.29 -7.28
C THR A 156 2.26 14.31 -6.11
N ILE A 157 3.11 14.53 -5.11
CA ILE A 157 3.01 13.88 -3.80
C ILE A 157 2.56 14.92 -2.78
N ARG A 158 1.53 14.58 -1.99
CA ARG A 158 1.04 15.35 -0.85
C ARG A 158 1.37 14.60 0.44
N VAL A 159 1.87 15.30 1.45
CA VAL A 159 2.13 14.74 2.78
C VAL A 159 1.66 15.68 3.89
N PHE A 160 1.23 15.13 5.02
CA PHE A 160 1.14 15.92 6.25
C PHE A 160 2.53 16.19 6.84
N PRO A 161 2.74 17.28 7.60
CA PRO A 161 3.96 17.48 8.38
C PRO A 161 4.30 16.28 9.28
N GLY A 162 3.30 15.69 9.95
CA GLY A 162 3.48 14.48 10.76
C GLY A 162 4.02 13.26 9.99
N THR A 163 3.81 13.21 8.68
CA THR A 163 4.31 12.11 7.83
C THR A 163 5.80 12.23 7.56
N LEU A 164 6.36 13.44 7.50
CA LEU A 164 7.83 13.63 7.49
C LEU A 164 8.46 13.04 8.77
N ILE A 165 7.77 13.18 9.90
CA ILE A 165 8.20 12.66 11.20
C ILE A 165 8.09 11.14 11.23
N ILE A 166 6.92 10.57 10.93
CA ILE A 166 6.72 9.10 10.89
C ILE A 166 7.69 8.44 9.89
N ASP A 167 7.86 9.03 8.71
CA ASP A 167 8.66 8.40 7.66
C ASP A 167 10.17 8.48 7.93
N SER A 168 10.66 9.54 8.59
CA SER A 168 12.06 9.65 8.99
C SER A 168 12.38 8.89 10.28
N LYS A 169 11.42 8.74 11.21
CA LYS A 169 11.64 8.18 12.55
C LYS A 169 11.19 6.72 12.73
N ALA A 170 10.15 6.29 12.03
CA ALA A 170 9.64 4.92 12.08
C ALA A 170 9.90 4.16 10.77
N TYR A 171 9.47 4.68 9.62
CA TYR A 171 9.44 3.91 8.37
C TYR A 171 10.69 4.06 7.46
N SER A 172 11.71 4.81 7.88
CA SER A 172 13.01 4.95 7.18
C SER A 172 12.94 5.34 5.68
N GLY A 173 11.92 6.12 5.30
CA GLY A 173 11.68 6.56 3.92
C GLY A 173 10.65 5.75 3.12
N ASN A 174 10.08 4.69 3.69
CA ASN A 174 9.18 3.78 2.97
C ASN A 174 7.81 4.39 2.60
N THR A 175 7.35 5.43 3.30
CA THR A 175 6.13 6.17 2.93
C THR A 175 6.39 6.93 1.62
N HIS A 176 7.46 7.71 1.56
CA HIS A 176 7.81 8.43 0.34
C HIS A 176 8.18 7.48 -0.80
N LEU A 177 8.73 6.30 -0.50
CA LEU A 177 9.04 5.26 -1.48
C LEU A 177 7.78 4.70 -2.15
N HIS A 178 6.76 4.40 -1.34
CA HIS A 178 5.43 3.98 -1.77
C HIS A 178 4.78 5.03 -2.69
N GLU A 179 4.71 6.28 -2.24
CA GLU A 179 4.13 7.38 -3.03
C GLU A 179 4.93 7.67 -4.31
N ALA A 180 6.26 7.57 -4.27
CA ALA A 180 7.10 7.78 -5.45
C ALA A 180 6.86 6.72 -6.52
N LEU A 181 6.54 5.46 -6.16
CA LEU A 181 6.18 4.44 -7.14
C LEU A 181 4.83 4.73 -7.80
N HIS A 182 3.82 5.21 -7.03
CA HIS A 182 2.50 5.52 -7.56
C HIS A 182 2.53 6.47 -8.77
N LEU A 183 3.45 7.45 -8.77
CA LEU A 183 3.64 8.38 -9.89
C LEU A 183 3.97 7.69 -11.22
N ASN A 184 4.54 6.49 -11.20
CA ASN A 184 4.96 5.75 -12.38
C ASN A 184 3.94 4.67 -12.82
N GLN A 185 2.83 4.51 -12.10
CA GLN A 185 1.91 3.41 -12.35
C GLN A 185 0.97 3.67 -13.54
N PRO A 186 0.71 2.65 -14.39
CA PRO A 186 0.01 2.83 -15.66
C PRO A 186 -1.52 3.04 -15.55
N PHE A 187 -2.14 2.66 -14.43
CA PHE A 187 -3.59 2.78 -14.22
C PHE A 187 -3.92 3.04 -12.73
N LEU A 188 -5.19 3.22 -12.38
CA LEU A 188 -5.66 3.46 -11.02
C LEU A 188 -6.57 2.31 -10.52
N GLY A 189 -6.11 1.55 -9.52
CA GLY A 189 -6.88 0.49 -8.87
C GLY A 189 -6.13 -0.15 -7.69
N HIS A 190 -6.74 -1.10 -6.98
CA HIS A 190 -6.14 -1.72 -5.79
C HIS A 190 -4.81 -2.47 -6.04
N VAL A 191 -4.50 -2.79 -7.30
CA VAL A 191 -3.22 -3.39 -7.72
C VAL A 191 -2.05 -2.41 -7.58
N ASN A 192 -2.31 -1.10 -7.65
CA ASN A 192 -1.33 -0.05 -7.42
C ASN A 192 -0.70 -0.15 -6.02
N GLU A 193 -1.57 -0.27 -5.02
CA GLU A 193 -1.22 -0.42 -3.61
C GLU A 193 -0.42 -1.72 -3.37
N LEU A 194 -0.81 -2.82 -4.02
CA LEU A 194 -0.06 -4.08 -3.98
C LEU A 194 1.39 -3.87 -4.47
N GLU A 195 1.58 -3.26 -5.64
CA GLU A 195 2.92 -3.03 -6.19
C GLU A 195 3.74 -2.06 -5.31
N ALA A 196 3.11 -1.02 -4.75
CA ALA A 196 3.78 -0.05 -3.87
C ALA A 196 4.18 -0.67 -2.52
N TYR A 197 3.30 -1.42 -1.86
CA TYR A 197 3.66 -2.20 -0.67
C TYR A 197 4.67 -3.31 -0.97
N SER A 198 4.72 -3.82 -2.20
CA SER A 198 5.74 -4.81 -2.61
C SER A 198 7.14 -4.22 -2.57
N VAL A 199 7.31 -2.93 -2.89
CA VAL A 199 8.61 -2.24 -2.75
C VAL A 199 8.96 -2.07 -1.27
N ASN A 200 8.01 -1.62 -0.44
CA ASN A 200 8.26 -1.47 1.01
C ASN A 200 8.64 -2.79 1.68
N ALA A 201 7.96 -3.90 1.32
CA ALA A 201 8.27 -5.24 1.82
C ALA A 201 9.66 -5.77 1.41
N LEU A 202 10.27 -5.20 0.37
CA LEU A 202 11.62 -5.54 -0.07
C LEU A 202 12.72 -4.72 0.61
N GLU A 203 12.41 -3.50 1.05
CA GLU A 203 13.30 -2.69 1.90
C GLU A 203 13.24 -3.16 3.37
N ASP A 204 12.05 -3.47 3.89
CA ASP A 204 11.86 -4.00 5.25
C ASP A 204 10.74 -5.07 5.30
N PRO A 205 11.07 -6.35 5.58
CA PRO A 205 10.09 -7.43 5.68
C PRO A 205 8.96 -7.23 6.70
N ARG A 206 9.07 -6.28 7.65
CA ARG A 206 7.96 -5.91 8.55
C ARG A 206 6.74 -5.36 7.80
N PHE A 207 6.91 -4.80 6.60
CA PHE A 207 5.77 -4.36 5.78
C PHE A 207 4.92 -5.52 5.23
N LEU A 208 5.44 -6.75 5.19
CA LEU A 208 4.63 -7.97 4.92
C LEU A 208 3.57 -8.19 6.00
N LEU A 209 3.84 -7.73 7.22
CA LEU A 209 2.94 -7.85 8.37
C LEU A 209 1.96 -6.68 8.42
N LEU A 210 2.44 -5.43 8.25
CA LEU A 210 1.58 -4.24 8.34
C LEU A 210 0.42 -4.22 7.34
N ASN A 211 0.63 -4.69 6.10
CA ASN A 211 -0.37 -4.67 5.02
C ASN A 211 -0.81 -6.09 4.63
N TYR A 212 -1.14 -6.88 5.65
CA TYR A 212 -1.35 -8.33 5.55
C TYR A 212 -2.32 -8.85 4.48
N PRO A 213 -3.42 -8.17 4.06
CA PRO A 213 -4.35 -8.74 3.08
C PRO A 213 -3.71 -9.00 1.71
N TYR A 214 -2.65 -8.27 1.37
CA TYR A 214 -1.92 -8.42 0.11
C TYR A 214 -1.02 -9.67 0.08
N PHE A 215 -0.34 -9.97 1.19
CA PHE A 215 0.74 -10.96 1.22
C PHE A 215 0.38 -12.28 1.91
N ALA A 216 -0.59 -12.27 2.84
CA ALA A 216 -0.79 -13.36 3.80
C ALA A 216 -0.92 -14.75 3.15
N ASP A 217 -1.76 -14.91 2.12
CA ASP A 217 -2.01 -16.24 1.54
C ASP A 217 -0.84 -16.76 0.69
N SER A 218 -0.24 -15.90 -0.14
CA SER A 218 0.93 -16.26 -0.93
C SER A 218 2.17 -16.52 -0.06
N VAL A 219 2.38 -15.74 1.01
CA VAL A 219 3.43 -16.01 2.01
C VAL A 219 3.16 -17.32 2.74
N ALA A 220 1.94 -17.52 3.23
CA ALA A 220 1.56 -18.73 3.97
C ALA A 220 1.65 -20.02 3.14
N GLN A 221 1.35 -19.95 1.84
CA GLN A 221 1.32 -21.15 0.99
C GLN A 221 2.71 -21.60 0.54
N PHE A 222 3.62 -20.67 0.28
CA PHE A 222 4.86 -20.96 -0.46
C PHE A 222 6.15 -20.68 0.33
N PHE A 223 6.11 -19.90 1.41
CA PHE A 223 7.32 -19.41 2.07
C PHE A 223 7.35 -19.60 3.60
N GLU A 224 6.24 -19.34 4.30
CA GLU A 224 6.14 -19.45 5.76
C GLU A 224 4.78 -19.99 6.20
N PRO A 225 4.62 -21.32 6.35
CA PRO A 225 3.36 -21.95 6.76
C PRO A 225 2.77 -21.44 8.09
N GLU A 226 3.59 -20.88 8.98
CA GLU A 226 3.17 -20.30 10.26
C GLU A 226 2.73 -18.82 10.16
N MET A 227 2.67 -18.24 8.96
CA MET A 227 2.36 -16.81 8.74
C MET A 227 1.06 -16.34 9.41
N ASP A 228 0.02 -17.20 9.45
CA ASP A 228 -1.23 -16.87 10.16
C ASP A 228 -1.00 -16.66 11.68
N THR A 229 -0.11 -17.43 12.30
CA THR A 229 0.30 -17.28 13.71
C THR A 229 1.20 -16.05 13.89
N LEU A 230 2.14 -15.82 12.95
CA LEU A 230 3.00 -14.62 12.97
C LEU A 230 2.18 -13.33 12.92
N LEU A 231 1.14 -13.29 12.09
CA LEU A 231 0.19 -12.17 11.99
C LEU A 231 -0.62 -12.02 13.28
N ALA A 232 -1.19 -13.11 13.81
CA ALA A 232 -1.94 -13.07 15.06
C ALA A 232 -1.10 -12.48 16.21
N ASP A 233 0.14 -12.93 16.37
CA ASP A 233 1.05 -12.46 17.41
C ASP A 233 1.57 -11.04 17.15
N TRP A 234 1.73 -10.61 15.89
CA TRP A 234 2.08 -9.23 15.54
C TRP A 234 1.00 -8.24 15.96
N TYR A 235 -0.27 -8.58 15.70
CA TYR A 235 -1.44 -7.74 15.97
C TYR A 235 -1.98 -7.86 17.41
N ALA A 236 -1.64 -8.92 18.14
CA ALA A 236 -1.94 -9.07 19.56
C ALA A 236 -1.07 -8.18 20.48
N ARG A 237 -0.08 -7.47 19.93
CA ARG A 237 0.75 -6.53 20.71
C ARG A 237 -0.04 -5.27 21.07
N ASP A 238 -0.11 -5.00 22.36
CA ASP A 238 -0.75 -3.81 22.92
C ASP A 238 -0.18 -2.52 22.30
N THR A 239 -1.07 -1.62 21.89
CA THR A 239 -0.74 -0.25 21.52
C THR A 239 -1.31 0.69 22.57
N SER A 240 -0.64 1.81 22.80
CA SER A 240 -1.08 2.82 23.75
C SER A 240 -1.89 3.88 23.02
N ASP A 241 -3.18 4.02 23.35
CA ASP A 241 -3.99 5.14 22.87
C ASP A 241 -3.45 6.49 23.44
N ASP A 242 -2.80 6.47 24.62
CA ASP A 242 -2.13 7.64 25.22
C ASP A 242 -0.84 8.05 24.48
N ALA A 243 -0.30 7.19 23.61
CA ALA A 243 0.92 7.50 22.86
C ALA A 243 0.68 8.38 21.61
N HIS A 244 -0.58 8.72 21.27
CA HIS A 244 -1.01 9.62 20.18
C HIS A 244 -0.50 9.31 18.74
N ALA A 245 0.47 8.42 18.58
CA ALA A 245 0.97 7.91 17.30
C ALA A 245 0.04 6.84 16.69
N PRO A 246 -0.08 6.75 15.36
CA PRO A 246 -0.85 5.69 14.68
C PRO A 246 -0.41 4.29 15.11
N ARG A 247 -1.37 3.38 15.31
CA ARG A 247 -1.13 2.02 15.83
C ARG A 247 -0.14 1.23 14.97
N GLU A 248 -0.18 1.44 13.67
CA GLU A 248 0.74 0.89 12.67
C GLU A 248 2.19 1.32 12.94
N ALA A 249 2.39 2.60 13.24
CA ALA A 249 3.71 3.13 13.58
C ALA A 249 4.18 2.63 14.96
N GLN A 250 3.26 2.52 15.93
CA GLN A 250 3.57 1.90 17.22
C GLN A 250 4.03 0.44 17.05
N TRP A 251 3.26 -0.39 16.33
CA TRP A 251 3.61 -1.79 16.03
C TRP A 251 4.94 -1.94 15.30
N PHE A 252 5.31 -0.97 14.46
CA PHE A 252 6.58 -0.98 13.72
C PHE A 252 7.78 -0.57 14.58
N LEU A 253 7.60 0.40 15.49
CA LEU A 253 8.61 0.83 16.46
C LEU A 253 8.81 -0.16 17.62
N MET A 254 7.74 -0.86 18.03
CA MET A 254 7.83 -1.89 19.05
C MET A 254 8.76 -3.02 18.62
N PRO A 255 9.61 -3.55 19.53
CA PRO A 255 10.39 -4.75 19.26
C PRO A 255 9.52 -5.89 18.71
N PHE A 256 10.09 -6.63 17.78
CA PHE A 256 9.52 -7.86 17.25
C PHE A 256 10.52 -8.99 17.44
N ASP A 257 10.03 -10.22 17.49
CA ASP A 257 10.84 -11.42 17.66
C ASP A 257 11.86 -11.54 16.51
N GLU A 258 13.14 -11.49 16.85
CA GLU A 258 14.24 -11.49 15.88
C GLU A 258 14.29 -12.80 15.09
N THR A 259 13.93 -13.94 15.70
CA THR A 259 13.92 -15.25 15.03
C THR A 259 12.85 -15.28 13.94
N ARG A 260 11.64 -14.79 14.26
CA ARG A 260 10.53 -14.68 13.31
C ARG A 260 10.80 -13.66 12.21
N LEU A 261 11.43 -12.53 12.54
CA LEU A 261 11.87 -11.56 11.55
C LEU A 261 12.92 -12.16 10.60
N GLU A 262 13.83 -13.00 11.12
CA GLU A 262 14.86 -13.67 10.31
C GLU A 262 14.27 -14.72 9.37
N LYS A 263 13.19 -15.42 9.77
CA LYS A 263 12.44 -16.27 8.84
C LYS A 263 11.87 -15.45 7.66
N LEU A 264 11.25 -14.30 7.93
CA LEU A 264 10.70 -13.41 6.88
C LEU A 264 11.80 -12.83 5.97
N LYS A 265 12.94 -12.41 6.54
CA LYS A 265 14.13 -12.00 5.77
C LYS A 265 14.66 -13.13 4.89
N THR A 266 14.65 -14.37 5.37
CA THR A 266 15.09 -15.55 4.60
C THR A 266 14.17 -15.83 3.41
N ALA A 267 12.86 -15.54 3.54
CA ALA A 267 11.91 -15.61 2.44
C ALA A 267 12.05 -14.45 1.41
N ALA A 268 12.52 -13.27 1.85
CA ALA A 268 12.54 -12.05 1.05
C ALA A 268 13.24 -12.16 -0.34
N PRO A 269 14.37 -12.88 -0.52
CA PRO A 269 14.98 -13.06 -1.84
C PRO A 269 14.09 -13.81 -2.84
N GLN A 270 13.27 -14.75 -2.36
CA GLN A 270 12.35 -15.50 -3.21
C GLN A 270 11.09 -14.68 -3.51
N LEU A 271 10.59 -13.96 -2.50
CA LEU A 271 9.54 -12.96 -2.66
C LEU A 271 9.94 -11.90 -3.71
N LYS A 272 11.19 -11.45 -3.77
CA LYS A 272 11.66 -10.45 -4.77
C LYS A 272 11.40 -10.88 -6.22
N SER A 273 11.57 -12.16 -6.55
CA SER A 273 11.25 -12.67 -7.89
C SER A 273 9.75 -12.70 -8.15
N LEU A 274 8.96 -13.10 -7.14
CA LEU A 274 7.51 -13.16 -7.20
C LEU A 274 6.88 -11.75 -7.35
N LEU A 275 7.34 -10.78 -6.56
CA LEU A 275 6.87 -9.40 -6.58
C LEU A 275 7.23 -8.69 -7.90
N LYS A 276 8.41 -9.00 -8.47
CA LYS A 276 8.78 -8.54 -9.83
C LYS A 276 7.86 -9.13 -10.91
N GLU A 277 7.48 -10.40 -10.81
CA GLU A 277 6.52 -10.99 -11.75
C GLU A 277 5.11 -10.40 -11.58
N ALA A 278 4.65 -10.14 -10.35
CA ALA A 278 3.37 -9.48 -10.09
C ALA A 278 3.32 -8.07 -10.70
N SER A 279 4.38 -7.27 -10.51
CA SER A 279 4.59 -5.98 -11.19
C SER A 279 4.57 -6.11 -12.72
N ARG A 280 5.29 -7.10 -13.28
CA ARG A 280 5.33 -7.34 -14.73
C ARG A 280 3.93 -7.68 -15.29
N ILE A 281 3.15 -8.50 -14.59
CA ILE A 281 1.78 -8.85 -14.96
C ILE A 281 0.87 -7.62 -14.91
N TYR A 282 0.93 -6.84 -13.82
CA TYR A 282 0.17 -5.59 -13.69
C TYR A 282 0.50 -4.61 -14.82
N ARG A 283 1.79 -4.32 -15.05
CA ARG A 283 2.25 -3.35 -16.05
C ARG A 283 1.95 -3.78 -17.49
N ALA A 284 1.89 -5.08 -17.76
CA ALA A 284 1.50 -5.61 -19.08
C ALA A 284 -0.02 -5.54 -19.33
N HIS A 285 -0.85 -5.66 -18.29
CA HIS A 285 -2.31 -5.75 -18.39
C HIS A 285 -3.02 -4.92 -17.30
N PRO A 286 -2.80 -3.60 -17.26
CA PRO A 286 -3.15 -2.79 -16.09
C PRO A 286 -4.66 -2.55 -15.94
N LEU A 287 -5.42 -2.61 -17.05
CA LEU A 287 -6.87 -2.50 -17.04
C LEU A 287 -7.52 -3.80 -16.58
N GLU A 288 -7.11 -4.92 -17.15
CA GLU A 288 -7.65 -6.25 -16.89
C GLU A 288 -7.36 -6.70 -15.46
N THR A 289 -6.12 -6.51 -14.99
CA THR A 289 -5.74 -6.84 -13.61
C THR A 289 -6.50 -6.00 -12.58
N SER A 290 -6.66 -4.69 -12.82
CA SER A 290 -7.42 -3.80 -11.94
C SER A 290 -8.91 -4.15 -11.93
N TYR A 291 -9.50 -4.43 -13.10
CA TYR A 291 -10.88 -4.89 -13.22
C TYR A 291 -11.11 -6.21 -12.50
N LEU A 292 -10.28 -7.24 -12.74
CA LEU A 292 -10.42 -8.55 -12.10
C LEU A 292 -10.23 -8.46 -10.58
N THR A 293 -9.34 -7.57 -10.11
CA THR A 293 -9.14 -7.30 -8.68
C THR A 293 -10.39 -6.68 -8.04
N GLU A 294 -11.01 -5.67 -8.68
CA GLU A 294 -12.26 -5.06 -8.17
C GLU A 294 -13.49 -5.96 -8.35
N GLN A 295 -13.56 -6.74 -9.43
CA GLN A 295 -14.60 -7.74 -9.67
C GLN A 295 -14.61 -8.79 -8.55
N THR A 296 -13.43 -9.33 -8.22
CA THR A 296 -13.30 -10.40 -7.22
C THR A 296 -13.18 -9.88 -5.79
N GLY A 297 -12.89 -8.59 -5.59
CA GLY A 297 -12.54 -8.02 -4.28
C GLY A 297 -11.22 -8.54 -3.71
N VAL A 298 -10.43 -9.32 -4.49
CA VAL A 298 -9.21 -9.97 -4.00
C VAL A 298 -8.01 -9.08 -4.26
N HIS A 299 -7.68 -8.24 -3.29
CA HIS A 299 -6.56 -7.28 -3.40
C HIS A 299 -5.19 -7.95 -3.67
N SER A 300 -5.02 -9.22 -3.27
CA SER A 300 -3.82 -10.03 -3.53
C SER A 300 -3.77 -10.66 -4.94
N LEU A 301 -4.80 -10.51 -5.78
CA LEU A 301 -5.01 -11.37 -6.96
C LEU A 301 -3.79 -11.44 -7.89
N VAL A 302 -3.14 -10.30 -8.20
CA VAL A 302 -1.99 -10.28 -9.12
C VAL A 302 -0.76 -10.96 -8.52
N LEU A 303 -0.58 -10.88 -7.19
CA LEU A 303 0.45 -11.65 -6.48
C LEU A 303 0.17 -13.15 -6.53
N ASP A 304 -1.09 -13.53 -6.27
CA ASP A 304 -1.51 -14.93 -6.27
C ASP A 304 -1.39 -15.55 -7.69
N LEU A 305 -1.66 -14.77 -8.74
CA LEU A 305 -1.46 -15.15 -10.14
C LEU A 305 0.04 -15.30 -10.49
N ALA A 306 0.89 -14.41 -10.01
CA ALA A 306 2.34 -14.54 -10.15
C ALA A 306 2.86 -15.81 -9.44
N ALA A 307 2.27 -16.15 -8.29
CA ALA A 307 2.67 -17.32 -7.49
C ALA A 307 2.37 -18.63 -8.23
N VAL A 308 1.13 -18.83 -8.73
CA VAL A 308 0.78 -20.06 -9.47
C VAL A 308 1.53 -20.23 -10.80
N LYS A 309 2.02 -19.12 -11.35
CA LYS A 309 2.82 -19.08 -12.58
C LYS A 309 4.29 -19.45 -12.36
N THR A 310 4.87 -19.05 -11.24
CA THR A 310 6.33 -19.11 -11.01
C THR A 310 6.76 -20.15 -9.97
N LEU A 311 5.87 -20.54 -9.06
CA LEU A 311 6.18 -21.43 -7.94
C LEU A 311 5.59 -22.82 -8.14
N ASN A 312 6.23 -23.82 -7.52
CA ASN A 312 5.70 -25.18 -7.51
C ASN A 312 4.46 -25.25 -6.60
N LEU A 313 3.40 -25.90 -7.07
CA LEU A 313 2.14 -26.06 -6.35
C LEU A 313 1.92 -27.55 -6.08
N PRO A 314 1.96 -28.01 -4.81
CA PRO A 314 1.79 -29.43 -4.48
C PRO A 314 0.39 -29.93 -4.87
N ALA A 315 0.27 -31.22 -5.17
CA ALA A 315 -1.04 -31.83 -5.42
C ALA A 315 -1.89 -31.81 -4.12
N PRO A 316 -3.22 -31.57 -4.18
CA PRO A 316 -4.05 -31.65 -2.98
C PRO A 316 -4.22 -33.11 -2.54
N GLU A 317 -4.03 -33.39 -1.25
CA GLU A 317 -4.26 -34.71 -0.65
C GLU A 317 -5.75 -34.93 -0.33
N LEU A 318 -6.62 -34.74 -1.33
CA LEU A 318 -8.08 -34.79 -1.22
C LEU A 318 -8.68 -35.65 -2.33
N ALA A 319 -9.89 -36.17 -2.11
CA ALA A 319 -10.63 -36.93 -3.11
C ALA A 319 -11.03 -36.05 -4.32
N GLU A 320 -11.04 -36.63 -5.52
CA GLU A 320 -11.25 -35.88 -6.78
C GLU A 320 -12.61 -35.17 -6.84
N ASP A 321 -13.65 -35.76 -6.26
CA ASP A 321 -14.99 -35.18 -6.16
C ASP A 321 -15.02 -33.94 -5.24
N VAL A 322 -14.29 -34.00 -4.13
CA VAL A 322 -14.10 -32.87 -3.20
C VAL A 322 -13.32 -31.74 -3.88
N ILE A 323 -12.26 -32.07 -4.63
CA ILE A 323 -11.49 -31.09 -5.42
C ILE A 323 -12.39 -30.46 -6.49
N ALA A 324 -13.12 -31.27 -7.27
CA ALA A 324 -14.02 -30.79 -8.31
C ALA A 324 -15.10 -29.86 -7.76
N LYS A 325 -15.73 -30.21 -6.63
CA LYS A 325 -16.72 -29.35 -5.97
C LYS A 325 -16.11 -28.05 -5.45
N ALA A 326 -14.87 -28.09 -4.96
CA ALA A 326 -14.17 -26.87 -4.55
C ALA A 326 -13.89 -25.93 -5.74
N MET A 327 -13.45 -26.47 -6.88
CA MET A 327 -13.29 -25.67 -8.11
C MET A 327 -14.60 -25.01 -8.55
N GLU A 328 -15.73 -25.71 -8.45
CA GLU A 328 -17.05 -25.16 -8.78
C GLU A 328 -17.45 -23.98 -7.88
N VAL A 329 -17.20 -24.10 -6.55
CA VAL A 329 -17.47 -23.02 -5.59
C VAL A 329 -16.64 -21.77 -5.91
N PHE A 330 -15.33 -21.93 -6.15
CA PHE A 330 -14.49 -20.80 -6.56
C PHE A 330 -14.96 -20.19 -7.88
N ASP A 331 -15.33 -21.01 -8.87
CA ASP A 331 -15.75 -20.49 -10.18
C ASP A 331 -17.08 -19.73 -10.14
N GLN A 332 -18.03 -20.20 -9.34
CA GLN A 332 -19.31 -19.50 -9.11
C GLN A 332 -19.13 -18.15 -8.41
N GLN A 333 -18.17 -18.05 -7.49
CA GLN A 333 -17.93 -16.83 -6.71
C GLN A 333 -17.08 -15.81 -7.47
N MET A 334 -15.97 -16.25 -8.06
CA MET A 334 -14.98 -15.37 -8.71
C MET A 334 -15.44 -14.79 -10.05
N ARG A 335 -16.53 -15.31 -10.65
CA ARG A 335 -17.15 -14.75 -11.87
C ARG A 335 -18.18 -13.65 -11.61
N LYS A 336 -18.62 -13.43 -10.36
CA LYS A 336 -19.66 -12.42 -10.06
C LYS A 336 -19.20 -11.01 -10.43
N THR A 337 -20.11 -10.18 -10.94
CA THR A 337 -19.86 -8.77 -11.33
C THR A 337 -20.65 -7.78 -10.46
N ASP A 338 -21.23 -8.23 -9.35
CA ASP A 338 -21.97 -7.39 -8.40
C ASP A 338 -21.06 -6.40 -7.64
N ASN A 339 -19.81 -6.78 -7.31
CA ASN A 339 -18.82 -5.84 -6.74
C ASN A 339 -18.63 -4.63 -7.67
N THR A 340 -18.24 -4.89 -8.92
CA THR A 340 -18.06 -3.84 -9.94
C THR A 340 -19.35 -3.12 -10.26
N ARG A 341 -20.50 -3.80 -10.42
CA ARG A 341 -21.76 -3.16 -10.86
C ARG A 341 -22.48 -2.37 -9.77
N LEU A 342 -22.46 -2.85 -8.53
CA LEU A 342 -23.24 -2.29 -7.40
C LEU A 342 -22.36 -1.53 -6.39
N GLY A 343 -21.03 -1.63 -6.49
CA GLY A 343 -20.11 -0.99 -5.57
C GLY A 343 -19.92 -1.75 -4.25
N TYR A 344 -20.19 -3.07 -4.24
CA TYR A 344 -19.87 -3.92 -3.10
C TYR A 344 -18.37 -4.24 -3.08
N VAL A 345 -17.84 -4.49 -1.87
CA VAL A 345 -16.45 -4.93 -1.64
C VAL A 345 -16.50 -6.28 -0.93
N ILE A 346 -16.86 -7.33 -1.66
CA ILE A 346 -16.88 -8.70 -1.16
C ILE A 346 -15.64 -9.43 -1.69
N ASP A 347 -14.73 -9.82 -0.80
CA ASP A 347 -13.61 -10.70 -1.11
C ASP A 347 -14.14 -12.11 -1.45
N ARG A 348 -14.17 -12.43 -2.75
CA ARG A 348 -14.67 -13.72 -3.28
C ARG A 348 -13.75 -14.89 -2.95
N LYS A 349 -12.45 -14.68 -2.71
CA LYS A 349 -11.53 -15.71 -2.22
C LYS A 349 -11.93 -16.10 -0.79
N THR A 350 -12.09 -15.12 0.10
CA THR A 350 -12.52 -15.35 1.49
C THR A 350 -13.93 -15.95 1.57
N GLU A 351 -14.89 -15.44 0.80
CA GLU A 351 -16.27 -15.98 0.74
C GLU A 351 -16.29 -17.45 0.25
N SER A 352 -15.49 -17.78 -0.77
CA SER A 352 -15.34 -19.16 -1.26
C SER A 352 -14.73 -20.07 -0.18
N MET A 353 -13.67 -19.63 0.49
CA MET A 353 -13.05 -20.40 1.58
C MET A 353 -14.01 -20.61 2.76
N MET A 354 -14.81 -19.61 3.13
CA MET A 354 -15.86 -19.76 4.15
C MET A 354 -16.95 -20.75 3.68
N THR A 355 -17.38 -20.66 2.42
CA THR A 355 -18.35 -21.60 1.83
C THR A 355 -17.84 -23.04 1.94
N LEU A 356 -16.57 -23.29 1.59
CA LEU A 356 -15.97 -24.63 1.73
C LEU A 356 -15.83 -25.07 3.20
N GLN A 357 -15.48 -24.16 4.11
CA GLN A 357 -15.38 -24.45 5.54
C GLN A 357 -16.70 -24.99 6.12
N TYR A 358 -17.84 -24.41 5.73
CA TYR A 358 -19.14 -24.76 6.32
C TYR A 358 -19.93 -25.79 5.50
N ALA A 359 -19.89 -25.73 4.16
CA ALA A 359 -20.70 -26.57 3.27
C ALA A 359 -19.95 -27.74 2.60
N SER A 360 -18.66 -27.93 2.87
CA SER A 360 -17.83 -29.03 2.30
C SER A 360 -16.99 -29.74 3.38
N PRO A 361 -16.47 -30.96 3.14
CA PRO A 361 -15.54 -31.63 4.05
C PRO A 361 -14.19 -30.91 4.27
N VAL A 362 -13.82 -29.91 3.45
CA VAL A 362 -12.50 -29.26 3.52
C VAL A 362 -12.39 -28.28 4.70
N LYS A 363 -12.07 -28.83 5.89
CA LYS A 363 -12.02 -28.08 7.15
C LYS A 363 -10.68 -27.40 7.45
N ASP A 364 -9.54 -27.90 6.97
CA ASP A 364 -8.25 -27.21 7.13
C ASP A 364 -8.20 -25.93 6.26
N LYS A 365 -7.67 -24.84 6.81
CA LYS A 365 -7.47 -23.59 6.07
C LYS A 365 -6.41 -23.76 4.98
N ARG A 366 -5.36 -24.56 5.22
CA ARG A 366 -4.27 -24.83 4.27
C ARG A 366 -4.79 -25.52 3.03
N ASP A 367 -5.64 -26.54 3.18
CA ASP A 367 -6.27 -27.24 2.05
C ASP A 367 -7.14 -26.30 1.21
N ARG A 368 -7.95 -25.45 1.87
CA ARG A 368 -8.77 -24.44 1.17
C ARG A 368 -7.91 -23.43 0.40
N ARG A 369 -6.78 -23.00 0.98
CA ARG A 369 -5.80 -22.10 0.35
C ARG A 369 -5.14 -22.76 -0.86
N LEU A 370 -4.71 -24.01 -0.72
CA LEU A 370 -4.13 -24.82 -1.79
C LEU A 370 -5.12 -24.99 -2.95
N LEU A 371 -6.38 -25.30 -2.66
CA LEU A 371 -7.45 -25.39 -3.67
C LEU A 371 -7.71 -24.06 -4.38
N TYR A 372 -7.64 -22.92 -3.69
CA TYR A 372 -7.72 -21.59 -4.33
C TYR A 372 -6.59 -21.39 -5.36
N PHE A 373 -5.35 -21.73 -5.01
CA PHE A 373 -4.22 -21.64 -5.94
C PHE A 373 -4.34 -22.64 -7.11
N HIS A 374 -4.88 -23.84 -6.91
CA HIS A 374 -5.20 -24.77 -8.01
C HIS A 374 -6.30 -24.23 -8.92
N TYR A 375 -7.33 -23.57 -8.36
CA TYR A 375 -8.35 -22.89 -9.14
C TYR A 375 -7.76 -21.77 -9.99
N LEU A 376 -6.94 -20.89 -9.41
CA LEU A 376 -6.26 -19.83 -10.17
C LEU A 376 -5.40 -20.40 -11.30
N LYS A 377 -4.61 -21.44 -11.01
CA LYS A 377 -3.77 -22.13 -12.00
C LYS A 377 -4.60 -22.67 -13.16
N LYS A 378 -5.71 -23.36 -12.87
CA LYS A 378 -6.63 -23.93 -13.87
C LYS A 378 -7.37 -22.87 -14.70
N ARG A 379 -7.71 -21.73 -14.09
CA ARG A 379 -8.51 -20.66 -14.73
C ARG A 379 -7.66 -19.72 -15.58
N PHE A 380 -6.47 -19.35 -15.08
CA PHE A 380 -5.70 -18.25 -15.62
C PHE A 380 -4.38 -18.67 -16.29
N LEU A 381 -3.96 -19.93 -16.24
CA LEU A 381 -2.84 -20.43 -17.05
C LEU A 381 -3.33 -21.32 -18.19
N ASN A 382 -2.66 -21.22 -19.35
CA ASN A 382 -2.80 -22.19 -20.45
C ASN A 382 -1.85 -23.39 -20.27
N ASP A 383 -1.91 -24.36 -21.18
CA ASP A 383 -1.05 -25.56 -21.15
C ASP A 383 0.45 -25.25 -21.27
N ALA A 384 0.81 -24.05 -21.76
CA ALA A 384 2.19 -23.54 -21.83
C ALA A 384 2.61 -22.72 -20.58
N ALA A 385 1.79 -22.71 -19.52
CA ALA A 385 1.96 -21.90 -18.30
C ALA A 385 2.03 -20.37 -18.54
N GLU A 386 1.47 -19.90 -19.66
CA GLU A 386 1.28 -18.47 -19.93
C GLU A 386 -0.02 -17.96 -19.33
N LEU A 387 -0.01 -16.70 -18.91
CA LEU A 387 -1.15 -16.08 -18.23
C LEU A 387 -2.22 -15.64 -19.25
N LYS A 388 -3.46 -16.00 -18.97
CA LYS A 388 -4.65 -15.69 -19.77
C LYS A 388 -5.67 -14.95 -18.90
N LEU A 389 -5.59 -13.63 -18.88
CA LEU A 389 -6.54 -12.77 -18.17
C LEU A 389 -7.86 -12.66 -18.95
N VAL A 390 -8.74 -13.66 -18.79
CA VAL A 390 -10.03 -13.70 -19.49
C VAL A 390 -11.03 -12.74 -18.82
N ILE A 391 -11.49 -11.76 -19.58
CA ILE A 391 -12.66 -10.94 -19.26
C ILE A 391 -13.87 -11.60 -19.90
N GLU A 392 -14.80 -12.12 -19.09
CA GLU A 392 -16.00 -12.81 -19.59
C GLU A 392 -17.14 -11.84 -19.94
N ASP A 393 -17.28 -10.74 -19.20
CA ASP A 393 -18.27 -9.68 -19.41
C ASP A 393 -17.57 -8.42 -19.93
N GLU A 394 -17.41 -8.32 -21.26
CA GLU A 394 -16.87 -7.12 -21.90
C GLU A 394 -17.72 -5.87 -21.63
N GLY A 395 -19.02 -6.05 -21.37
CA GLY A 395 -19.95 -4.95 -21.10
C GLY A 395 -19.68 -4.31 -19.75
N ASP A 396 -19.50 -5.12 -18.71
CA ASP A 396 -19.11 -4.61 -17.38
C ASP A 396 -17.68 -4.05 -17.39
N PHE A 397 -16.74 -4.66 -18.12
CA PHE A 397 -15.38 -4.14 -18.25
C PHE A 397 -15.32 -2.76 -18.93
N LYS A 398 -16.06 -2.55 -20.02
CA LYS A 398 -16.21 -1.21 -20.65
C LYS A 398 -16.85 -0.20 -19.69
N ASN A 399 -17.85 -0.62 -18.92
CA ASN A 399 -18.48 0.22 -17.88
C ASN A 399 -17.54 0.52 -16.69
N PHE A 400 -16.65 -0.40 -16.33
CA PHE A 400 -15.59 -0.17 -15.35
C PHE A 400 -14.62 0.92 -15.83
N ILE A 401 -14.08 0.79 -17.04
CA ILE A 401 -13.17 1.79 -17.64
C ILE A 401 -13.85 3.16 -17.69
N ARG A 402 -15.09 3.24 -18.21
CA ARG A 402 -15.88 4.48 -18.25
C ARG A 402 -16.02 5.14 -16.87
N ARG A 403 -16.35 4.37 -15.83
CA ARG A 403 -16.49 4.91 -14.46
C ARG A 403 -15.16 5.40 -13.87
N LYS A 404 -14.04 4.75 -14.19
CA LYS A 404 -12.70 5.23 -13.79
C LYS A 404 -12.36 6.55 -14.50
N ARG A 405 -12.67 6.69 -15.79
CA ARG A 405 -12.56 7.98 -16.53
C ARG A 405 -13.41 9.08 -15.88
N GLU A 406 -14.70 8.81 -15.65
CA GLU A 406 -15.61 9.76 -14.99
C GLU A 406 -15.15 10.17 -13.59
N GLY A 407 -14.45 9.28 -12.86
CA GLY A 407 -13.83 9.59 -11.58
C GLY A 407 -12.69 10.61 -11.71
N VAL A 408 -11.81 10.42 -12.70
CA VAL A 408 -10.72 11.36 -13.01
C VAL A 408 -11.27 12.69 -13.55
N GLU A 409 -12.30 12.66 -14.40
CA GLU A 409 -12.99 13.86 -14.90
C GLU A 409 -13.61 14.68 -13.76
N LYS A 410 -14.31 14.04 -12.82
CA LYS A 410 -14.84 14.72 -11.61
C LYS A 410 -13.73 15.25 -10.70
N MET A 411 -12.58 14.58 -10.65
CA MET A 411 -11.42 15.06 -9.89
C MET A 411 -10.83 16.33 -10.50
N ILE A 412 -10.79 16.46 -11.84
CA ILE A 412 -10.29 17.66 -12.54
C ILE A 412 -11.04 18.92 -12.14
N ASP A 413 -12.31 18.82 -11.74
CA ASP A 413 -13.12 19.98 -11.32
C ASP A 413 -12.94 20.35 -9.83
N TYR A 414 -12.29 19.52 -9.01
CA TYR A 414 -12.11 19.77 -7.57
C TYR A 414 -11.25 21.04 -7.32
N PRO A 415 -11.71 22.01 -6.50
CA PRO A 415 -10.95 23.25 -6.27
C PRO A 415 -9.56 23.09 -5.64
N GLY A 416 -9.36 22.09 -4.78
CA GLY A 416 -8.05 21.83 -4.14
C GLY A 416 -7.00 21.20 -5.05
N LEU A 417 -7.35 20.82 -6.28
CA LEU A 417 -6.45 20.24 -7.27
C LEU A 417 -5.59 21.35 -7.92
N THR A 418 -4.27 21.20 -7.94
CA THR A 418 -3.35 22.17 -8.58
C THR A 418 -3.39 22.06 -10.10
N GLU A 419 -2.86 23.05 -10.83
CA GLU A 419 -2.82 22.95 -12.30
C GLU A 419 -1.88 21.82 -12.77
N ILE A 420 -0.80 21.52 -12.02
CA ILE A 420 0.10 20.40 -12.30
C ILE A 420 -0.67 19.07 -12.23
N GLU A 421 -1.48 18.89 -11.18
CA GLU A 421 -2.34 17.71 -11.03
C GLU A 421 -3.45 17.66 -12.10
N ARG A 422 -4.06 18.80 -12.46
CA ARG A 422 -5.05 18.87 -13.56
C ARG A 422 -4.42 18.49 -14.90
N GLU A 423 -3.19 18.93 -15.19
CA GLU A 423 -2.44 18.48 -16.36
C GLU A 423 -2.14 16.98 -16.32
N GLY A 424 -1.79 16.43 -15.16
CA GLY A 424 -1.57 15.01 -14.93
C GLY A 424 -2.82 14.17 -15.22
N ALA A 425 -3.96 14.57 -14.64
CA ALA A 425 -5.27 13.99 -14.89
C ALA A 425 -5.65 14.00 -16.39
N ARG A 426 -5.46 15.16 -17.06
CA ARG A 426 -5.68 15.30 -18.51
C ARG A 426 -4.72 14.46 -19.35
N ARG A 427 -3.53 14.08 -18.85
CA ARG A 427 -2.65 13.11 -19.52
C ARG A 427 -3.17 11.68 -19.34
N LEU A 428 -3.54 11.28 -18.13
CA LEU A 428 -4.11 9.96 -17.87
C LEU A 428 -5.37 9.71 -18.73
N LEU A 429 -6.29 10.68 -18.80
CA LEU A 429 -7.50 10.55 -19.64
C LEU A 429 -7.22 10.34 -21.14
N LYS A 430 -6.02 10.66 -21.63
CA LYS A 430 -5.59 10.41 -23.01
C LYS A 430 -4.94 9.03 -23.21
N THR A 431 -4.46 8.38 -22.15
CA THR A 431 -3.93 7.00 -22.22
C THR A 431 -5.01 5.95 -22.01
N LEU A 432 -6.08 6.28 -21.29
CA LEU A 432 -7.23 5.37 -21.12
C LEU A 432 -8.01 5.22 -22.43
N PRO A 433 -8.55 4.02 -22.75
CA PRO A 433 -9.44 3.83 -23.88
C PRO A 433 -10.62 4.81 -23.87
N ALA A 434 -11.06 5.25 -25.04
CA ALA A 434 -12.30 6.00 -25.19
C ALA A 434 -13.50 5.09 -24.86
N PRO A 435 -14.61 5.64 -24.32
CA PRO A 435 -15.84 4.89 -24.03
C PRO A 435 -16.55 4.39 -25.29
#